data_AF-A8PTP2-F1
#
_entry.id   AF-A8PTP2-F1
#
_cell.length_a   1.000
_cell.length_b   1.000
_cell.length_c   1.000
_cell.angle_alpha   90.00
_cell.angle_beta   90.00
_cell.angle_gamma   90.00
#
_symmetry.space_group_name_H-M   'P 1'
#
loop_
_entity.id
_entity.type
_entity.pdbx_description
1 polymer ?
#
loop_
_entity_poly.entity_id
_entity_poly.type
_entity_poly.pdbx_seq_one_letter_code
_entity_poly.pdbx_strand_id
1 'polypeptide(L)'
;MQPDGVPDVPASWTVEGPGGHHQVTMSSPYVPGYVSTFRAWAPQPTDENADMYGSEIQRLERELFIAGIWRFLQRGDVVVNAANANCYLFNGEVFTSLSTRHDPIGHLPPFINMFLFPITYYDWIVPSTYMPVMYLDILPWRQQLVSSLQLVRDNIDTIGSNGQVYRIAKWVYRARMTIDVPQESTASGFAESPYDAHFSWNGTVVFEVEGTSEHVYDFLQRCTSPNESPDLSHTFLDSVLNRTNHSIQVPTLPEPQNGLAMLPTYPWRLLRHRSHPGSYLFSPVQS
;
A
#
# COMPACT_ATOMS: atom_id res chain seq x y z
N MET A 1 7.05 8.23 0.09
CA MET A 1 7.37 7.76 -1.27
C MET A 1 8.78 8.21 -1.48
N GLN A 2 9.81 7.37 -1.73
CA GLN A 2 11.18 7.89 -1.84
C GLN A 2 11.21 8.97 -2.93
N PRO A 3 11.18 10.26 -2.56
CA PRO A 3 10.90 11.35 -3.47
C PRO A 3 12.23 12.00 -3.79
N ASP A 4 12.56 12.03 -5.07
CA ASP A 4 13.89 12.35 -5.58
C ASP A 4 14.94 11.32 -5.15
N GLY A 5 15.80 10.94 -6.10
CA GLY A 5 16.89 9.99 -5.85
C GLY A 5 17.58 10.29 -4.53
N VAL A 6 17.98 9.23 -3.81
CA VAL A 6 18.72 9.24 -2.53
C VAL A 6 19.26 10.64 -2.26
N PRO A 7 18.64 11.45 -1.38
CA PRO A 7 19.09 12.82 -1.16
C PRO A 7 20.59 12.72 -0.89
N ASP A 8 21.41 13.54 -1.57
CA ASP A 8 22.88 13.46 -1.48
C ASP A 8 23.27 13.36 0.00
N VAL A 9 23.50 12.13 0.47
CA VAL A 9 23.80 11.89 1.86
C VAL A 9 25.22 12.40 1.99
N PRO A 10 25.46 13.47 2.77
CA PRO A 10 26.80 13.98 2.90
C PRO A 10 27.67 12.84 3.41
N ALA A 11 28.70 12.50 2.64
CA ALA A 11 29.58 11.36 2.92
C ALA A 11 30.19 11.42 4.33
N SER A 12 30.22 12.61 4.94
CA SER A 12 30.47 12.79 6.36
C SER A 12 29.77 14.02 6.93
N TRP A 13 29.40 13.99 8.21
CA TRP A 13 29.02 15.16 8.99
C TRP A 13 29.60 15.10 10.41
N THR A 14 29.67 16.24 11.10
CA THR A 14 30.18 16.34 12.46
C THR A 14 29.05 16.27 13.48
N VAL A 15 29.17 15.39 14.47
CA VAL A 15 28.29 15.30 15.63
C VAL A 15 29.04 15.78 16.87
N GLU A 16 28.40 16.62 17.69
CA GLU A 16 28.95 17.01 18.99
C GLU A 16 28.62 15.94 20.03
N GLY A 17 29.64 15.41 20.69
CA GLY A 17 29.49 14.42 21.76
C GLY A 17 30.27 14.82 23.01
N PRO A 18 30.16 14.03 24.11
CA PRO A 18 30.84 14.30 25.39
C PRO A 18 32.38 14.37 25.31
N GLY A 19 32.98 14.04 24.16
CA GLY A 19 34.42 14.09 23.89
C GLY A 19 34.85 15.04 22.76
N GLY A 20 33.97 15.91 22.24
CA GLY A 20 34.28 16.88 21.18
C GLY A 20 33.51 16.65 19.87
N HIS A 21 34.04 17.18 18.76
CA HIS A 21 33.47 16.99 17.43
C HIS A 21 33.88 15.62 16.86
N HIS A 22 32.92 14.75 16.61
CA HIS A 22 33.12 13.45 15.97
C HIS A 22 32.69 13.53 14.52
N GLN A 23 33.61 13.27 13.58
CA GLN A 23 33.27 13.13 12.16
C GLN A 23 32.67 11.75 11.93
N VAL A 24 31.40 11.70 11.54
CA VAL A 24 30.66 10.48 11.22
C VAL A 24 30.58 10.39 9.70
N THR A 25 31.21 9.36 9.14
CA THR A 25 31.01 8.96 7.74
C THR A 25 29.95 7.87 7.67
N MET A 26 28.89 8.07 6.91
CA MET A 26 27.84 7.06 6.72
C MET A 26 27.64 6.81 5.23
N SER A 27 27.67 5.53 4.83
CA SER A 27 27.14 5.11 3.54
C SER A 27 25.64 5.41 3.47
N SER A 28 25.09 5.59 2.26
CA SER A 28 23.65 5.75 2.08
C SER A 28 22.88 4.68 2.89
N PRO A 29 21.94 5.06 3.76
CA PRO A 29 21.18 4.11 4.57
C PRO A 29 20.14 3.32 3.75
N TYR A 30 19.96 3.68 2.48
CA TYR A 30 18.95 3.11 1.59
C TYR A 30 19.52 1.95 0.79
N VAL A 31 18.86 0.80 0.89
CA VAL A 31 19.14 -0.38 0.06
C VAL A 31 18.06 -0.46 -1.02
N PRO A 32 18.41 -0.40 -2.31
CA PRO A 32 17.43 -0.52 -3.39
C PRO A 32 16.58 -1.78 -3.25
N GLY A 33 15.26 -1.63 -3.41
CA GLY A 33 14.31 -2.74 -3.40
C GLY A 33 13.81 -3.17 -2.01
N TYR A 34 14.34 -2.59 -0.93
CA TYR A 34 13.89 -2.86 0.43
C TYR A 34 13.52 -1.57 1.15
N VAL A 35 12.56 -1.66 2.07
CA VAL A 35 12.22 -0.56 2.96
C VAL A 35 13.41 -0.21 3.87
N SER A 36 13.74 1.08 3.93
CA SER A 36 14.73 1.61 4.87
C SER A 36 14.26 1.33 6.30
N THR A 37 15.08 0.59 7.03
CA THR A 37 14.74 0.13 8.37
C THR A 37 15.81 0.58 9.36
N PHE A 38 15.43 1.43 10.29
CA PHE A 38 16.27 1.92 11.37
C PHE A 38 16.01 1.11 12.63
N ARG A 39 17.07 0.90 13.43
CA ARG A 39 16.96 0.24 14.73
C ARG A 39 17.36 1.23 15.81
N ALA A 40 16.46 1.50 16.72
CA ALA A 40 16.70 2.31 17.91
C ALA A 40 16.22 1.54 19.13
N TRP A 41 16.76 1.87 20.30
CA TRP A 41 16.37 1.21 21.54
C TRP A 41 15.50 2.16 22.37
N ALA A 42 14.32 1.71 22.75
CA ALA A 42 13.50 2.35 23.76
C ALA A 42 13.10 1.28 24.80
N PRO A 43 13.19 1.57 26.10
CA PRO A 43 12.79 0.61 27.11
C PRO A 43 11.29 0.39 27.04
N GLN A 44 10.87 -0.85 27.24
CA GLN A 44 9.47 -1.19 27.35
C GLN A 44 8.86 -0.46 28.57
N PRO A 45 7.68 0.18 28.44
CA PRO A 45 7.03 0.80 29.57
C PRO A 45 6.76 -0.25 30.66
N THR A 46 7.16 0.06 31.89
CA THR A 46 6.92 -0.80 33.07
C THR A 46 5.55 -0.59 33.69
N ASP A 47 4.87 0.51 33.33
CA ASP A 47 3.57 0.89 33.85
C ASP A 47 2.47 0.43 32.88
N GLU A 48 1.50 -0.33 33.38
CA GLU A 48 0.34 -0.81 32.61
C GLU A 48 -0.54 0.34 32.08
N ASN A 49 -0.45 1.54 32.69
CA ASN A 49 -1.18 2.74 32.26
C ASN A 49 -0.36 3.70 31.40
N ALA A 50 0.91 3.39 31.11
CA ALA A 50 1.68 4.21 30.18
C ALA A 50 1.03 4.13 28.80
N ASP A 51 0.97 5.27 28.10
CA ASP A 51 0.56 5.32 26.71
C ASP A 51 1.50 4.41 25.90
N MET A 52 1.00 3.20 25.62
CA MET A 52 1.80 2.00 25.33
C MET A 52 2.71 2.21 24.12
N TYR A 53 2.27 3.06 23.18
CA TYR A 53 3.00 3.39 21.97
C TYR A 53 3.52 4.83 21.95
N GLY A 54 2.79 5.80 22.52
CA GLY A 54 3.18 7.22 22.47
C GLY A 54 4.52 7.50 23.14
N SER A 55 4.73 6.92 24.33
CA SER A 55 5.98 7.10 25.08
C SER A 55 7.18 6.37 24.46
N GLU A 56 6.93 5.23 23.81
CA GLU A 56 7.93 4.45 23.07
C GLU A 56 8.36 5.19 21.80
N ILE A 57 7.40 5.64 20.99
CA ILE A 57 7.65 6.38 19.74
C ILE A 57 8.48 7.63 20.02
N GLN A 58 8.08 8.47 21.00
CA GLN A 58 8.82 9.70 21.33
C GLN A 58 10.29 9.44 21.68
N ARG A 59 10.58 8.31 22.33
CA ARG A 59 11.97 7.93 22.67
C ARG A 59 12.73 7.49 21.42
N LEU A 60 12.12 6.67 20.58
CA LEU A 60 12.72 6.27 19.30
C LEU A 60 12.99 7.49 18.40
N GLU A 61 12.05 8.43 18.33
CA GLU A 61 12.22 9.70 17.60
C GLU A 61 13.39 10.51 18.13
N ARG A 62 13.50 10.63 19.46
CA ARG A 62 14.64 11.29 20.12
C ARG A 62 15.97 10.62 19.78
N GLU A 63 16.04 9.29 19.83
CA GLU A 63 17.27 8.54 19.51
C GLU A 63 17.69 8.75 18.04
N LEU A 64 16.73 8.69 17.11
CA LEU A 64 16.98 8.96 15.69
C LEU A 64 17.41 10.42 15.44
N PHE A 65 16.86 11.37 16.22
CA PHE A 65 17.25 12.77 16.16
C PHE A 65 18.67 12.99 16.66
N ILE A 66 19.03 12.43 17.82
CA ILE A 66 20.40 12.51 18.39
C ILE A 66 21.42 11.85 17.46
N ALA A 67 21.05 10.72 16.84
CA ALA A 67 21.88 10.05 15.84
C ALA A 67 22.01 10.83 14.52
N GLY A 68 21.29 11.93 14.35
CA GLY A 68 21.31 12.76 13.14
C GLY A 68 20.55 12.16 11.95
N ILE A 69 19.85 11.03 12.15
CA ILE A 69 19.14 10.29 11.10
C ILE A 69 17.84 10.99 10.66
N TRP A 70 17.23 11.79 11.55
CA TRP A 70 15.93 12.43 11.31
C TRP A 70 15.83 13.16 9.95
N ARG A 71 16.90 13.85 9.53
CA ARG A 71 16.95 14.60 8.26
C ARG A 71 16.92 13.72 7.00
N PHE A 72 17.14 12.41 7.16
CA PHE A 72 17.11 11.42 6.10
C PHE A 72 15.82 10.59 6.14
N LEU A 73 14.92 10.81 7.09
CA LEU A 73 13.68 10.04 7.12
C LEU A 73 12.81 10.39 5.92
N GLN A 74 12.41 9.36 5.18
CA GLN A 74 11.46 9.46 4.09
C GLN A 74 10.15 8.79 4.47
N ARG A 75 9.05 9.34 3.96
CA ARG A 75 7.73 8.77 4.19
C ARG A 75 7.67 7.32 3.74
N GLY A 76 7.35 6.42 4.65
CA GLY A 76 7.33 4.97 4.48
C GLY A 76 8.53 4.24 5.10
N ASP A 77 9.56 4.96 5.57
CA ASP A 77 10.66 4.40 6.34
C ASP A 77 10.18 3.83 7.67
N VAL A 78 10.92 2.86 8.19
CA VAL A 78 10.53 2.09 9.37
C VAL A 78 11.55 2.26 10.47
N VAL A 79 11.08 2.42 11.71
CA VAL A 79 11.89 2.23 12.90
C VAL A 79 11.42 0.99 13.65
N VAL A 80 12.37 0.14 14.03
CA VAL A 80 12.14 -1.06 14.84
C VAL A 80 12.75 -0.82 16.20
N ASN A 81 11.96 -0.98 17.26
CA ASN A 81 12.49 -0.95 18.61
C ASN A 81 13.28 -2.24 18.88
N ALA A 82 14.57 -2.08 19.18
CA ALA A 82 15.47 -3.18 19.47
C ALA A 82 15.11 -3.95 20.76
N ALA A 83 14.32 -3.37 21.67
CA ALA A 83 13.94 -4.01 22.93
C ALA A 83 12.83 -5.06 22.78
N ASN A 84 11.86 -4.83 21.89
CA ASN A 84 10.63 -5.62 21.77
C ASN A 84 10.24 -5.97 20.32
N ALA A 85 11.03 -5.53 19.33
CA ALA A 85 10.78 -5.69 17.90
C ALA A 85 9.51 -5.00 17.35
N ASN A 86 8.90 -4.08 18.10
CA ASN A 86 7.80 -3.26 17.60
C ASN A 86 8.25 -2.40 16.41
N CYS A 87 7.42 -2.33 15.38
CA CYS A 87 7.70 -1.62 14.14
C CYS A 87 6.78 -0.40 13.98
N TYR A 88 7.36 0.74 13.60
CA TYR A 88 6.63 1.99 13.36
C TYR A 88 7.03 2.59 12.02
N LEU A 89 6.07 3.18 11.31
CA LEU A 89 6.27 3.78 9.98
C LEU A 89 6.27 5.30 10.06
N PHE A 90 7.20 5.92 9.37
CA PHE A 90 7.28 7.37 9.25
C PHE A 90 6.26 7.86 8.22
N ASN A 91 5.31 8.70 8.64
CA ASN A 91 4.28 9.25 7.75
C ASN A 91 4.75 10.50 6.98
N GLY A 92 5.96 11.01 7.27
CA GLY A 92 6.51 12.26 6.75
C GLY A 92 6.72 13.32 7.82
N GLU A 93 6.03 13.20 8.95
CA GLU A 93 6.11 14.12 10.10
C GLU A 93 6.47 13.38 11.39
N VAL A 94 5.82 12.25 11.64
CA VAL A 94 5.95 11.45 12.87
C VAL A 94 5.93 9.96 12.55
N PHE A 95 6.37 9.14 13.51
CA PHE A 95 6.17 7.70 13.43
C PHE A 95 4.78 7.30 13.90
N THR A 96 4.21 6.29 13.25
CA THR A 96 2.90 5.71 13.57
C THR A 96 3.01 4.19 13.58
N SER A 97 2.27 3.52 14.46
CA SER A 97 2.22 2.06 14.48
C SER A 97 1.58 1.47 13.21
N LEU A 98 1.83 0.17 12.97
CA LEU A 98 1.06 -0.59 11.99
C LEU A 98 -0.43 -0.53 12.32
N SER A 99 -1.28 -0.44 11.30
CA SER A 99 -2.73 -0.39 11.49
C SER A 99 -3.26 -1.78 11.78
N THR A 100 -4.03 -1.93 12.85
CA THR A 100 -4.70 -3.20 13.21
C THR A 100 -6.18 -3.21 12.81
N ARG A 101 -6.61 -2.25 11.97
CA ARG A 101 -8.02 -2.02 11.63
C ARG A 101 -8.66 -3.21 10.91
N HIS A 102 -7.91 -3.85 10.02
CA HIS A 102 -8.43 -4.93 9.16
C HIS A 102 -7.72 -6.27 9.37
N ASP A 103 -6.60 -6.26 10.07
CA ASP A 103 -5.82 -7.44 10.42
C ASP A 103 -5.29 -7.24 11.85
N PRO A 104 -5.63 -8.12 12.82
CA PRO A 104 -5.16 -7.98 14.20
C PRO A 104 -3.64 -8.08 14.32
N ILE A 105 -2.96 -8.71 13.36
CA ILE A 105 -1.51 -8.85 13.35
C ILE A 105 -0.84 -7.54 12.88
N GLY A 106 -1.57 -6.70 12.14
CA GLY A 106 -1.13 -5.40 11.67
C GLY A 106 -0.86 -5.37 10.16
N HIS A 107 -1.22 -4.26 9.53
CA HIS A 107 -1.02 -3.99 8.11
C HIS A 107 -0.56 -2.56 7.87
N LEU A 108 -0.16 -2.27 6.64
CA LEU A 108 0.28 -0.93 6.26
C LEU A 108 -0.88 0.08 6.38
N PRO A 109 -0.59 1.31 6.85
CA PRO A 109 -1.60 2.36 7.00
C PRO A 109 -2.01 2.99 5.65
N PRO A 110 -3.16 3.69 5.59
CA PRO A 110 -3.70 4.28 4.35
C PRO A 110 -2.83 5.36 3.70
N PHE A 111 -1.85 5.90 4.43
CA PHE A 111 -0.96 6.91 3.88
C PHE A 111 0.06 6.30 2.88
N ILE A 112 0.11 4.98 2.71
CA ILE A 112 1.02 4.28 1.79
C ILE A 112 0.19 3.68 0.65
N ASN A 113 0.33 4.22 -0.57
CA ASN A 113 -0.19 3.58 -1.77
C ASN A 113 0.79 2.47 -2.20
N MET A 114 0.36 1.22 -2.11
CA MET A 114 1.23 0.07 -2.42
C MET A 114 1.53 -0.14 -3.90
N PHE A 115 0.80 0.50 -4.83
CA PHE A 115 1.20 0.47 -6.24
C PHE A 115 2.54 1.13 -6.50
N LEU A 116 2.97 2.02 -5.62
CA LEU A 116 4.24 2.72 -5.73
C LEU A 116 5.43 1.84 -5.34
N PHE A 117 5.23 0.64 -4.79
CA PHE A 117 6.33 -0.19 -4.27
C PHE A 117 6.23 -1.63 -4.79
N PRO A 118 7.34 -2.36 -4.89
CA PRO A 118 7.29 -3.81 -5.06
C PRO A 118 6.37 -4.48 -4.04
N ILE A 119 5.68 -5.55 -4.46
CA ILE A 119 4.79 -6.33 -3.58
C ILE A 119 5.52 -6.85 -2.35
N THR A 120 6.81 -7.14 -2.49
CA THR A 120 7.68 -7.67 -1.43
C THR A 120 8.40 -6.58 -0.62
N TYR A 121 8.21 -5.30 -0.95
CA TYR A 121 9.00 -4.19 -0.39
C TYR A 121 8.91 -4.08 1.14
N TYR A 122 7.73 -4.40 1.69
CA TYR A 122 7.45 -4.37 3.13
C TYR A 122 7.39 -5.77 3.78
N ASP A 123 7.71 -6.86 3.06
CA ASP A 123 7.54 -8.24 3.54
C ASP A 123 8.33 -8.56 4.82
N TRP A 124 9.41 -7.82 5.08
CA TRP A 124 10.24 -8.02 6.28
C TRP A 124 9.72 -7.27 7.51
N ILE A 125 8.82 -6.31 7.32
CA ILE A 125 8.29 -5.45 8.39
C ILE A 125 6.84 -5.80 8.70
N VAL A 126 6.05 -6.04 7.66
CA VAL A 126 4.66 -6.44 7.80
C VAL A 126 4.61 -7.93 8.14
N PRO A 127 3.79 -8.33 9.11
CA PRO A 127 3.61 -9.75 9.44
C PRO A 127 3.25 -10.59 8.21
N SER A 128 3.87 -11.76 8.11
CA SER A 128 3.60 -12.67 7.00
C SER A 128 2.20 -13.27 7.09
N THR A 129 1.33 -12.89 6.15
CA THR A 129 -0.02 -13.45 5.99
C THR A 129 -0.23 -13.90 4.55
N TYR A 130 -1.10 -14.90 4.36
CA TYR A 130 -1.50 -15.38 3.04
C TYR A 130 -2.37 -14.37 2.28
N MET A 131 -2.97 -13.42 2.99
CA MET A 131 -3.89 -12.41 2.45
C MET A 131 -3.60 -11.02 3.02
N PRO A 132 -2.42 -10.45 2.75
CA PRO A 132 -2.03 -9.16 3.33
C PRO A 132 -2.98 -8.06 2.87
N VAL A 133 -3.36 -7.21 3.82
CA VAL A 133 -4.14 -6.00 3.57
C VAL A 133 -3.18 -4.90 3.11
N MET A 134 -3.50 -4.30 1.97
CA MET A 134 -2.75 -3.19 1.38
C MET A 134 -3.71 -2.08 1.00
N TYR A 135 -3.25 -0.84 1.13
CA TYR A 135 -3.98 0.32 0.63
C TYR A 135 -3.53 0.62 -0.79
N LEU A 136 -4.51 0.69 -1.70
CA LEU A 136 -4.28 0.93 -3.12
C LEU A 136 -5.21 2.05 -3.60
N ASP A 137 -4.65 2.94 -4.40
CA ASP A 137 -5.44 3.86 -5.24
C ASP A 137 -5.67 3.21 -6.60
N ILE A 138 -6.94 3.04 -6.97
CA ILE A 138 -7.35 2.42 -8.23
C ILE A 138 -7.95 3.42 -9.23
N LEU A 139 -8.13 4.68 -8.83
CA LEU A 139 -8.73 5.72 -9.66
C LEU A 139 -8.03 5.91 -11.01
N PRO A 140 -6.69 5.92 -11.08
CA PRO A 140 -5.95 5.84 -12.34
C PRO A 140 -6.50 4.90 -13.42
N TRP A 141 -6.90 3.70 -13.04
CA TRP A 141 -7.29 2.64 -13.98
C TRP A 141 -8.80 2.47 -14.12
N ARG A 142 -9.59 3.41 -13.57
CA ARG A 142 -11.06 3.31 -13.52
C ARG A 142 -11.72 3.04 -14.87
N GLN A 143 -11.21 3.59 -15.97
CA GLN A 143 -11.74 3.31 -17.32
C GLN A 143 -11.63 1.82 -17.65
N GLN A 144 -10.47 1.20 -17.39
CA GLN A 144 -10.26 -0.23 -17.63
C GLN A 144 -11.09 -1.08 -16.65
N LEU A 145 -11.17 -0.66 -15.38
CA LEU A 145 -11.90 -1.38 -14.35
C LEU A 145 -13.40 -1.40 -14.60
N VAL A 146 -14.02 -0.24 -14.84
CA VAL A 146 -15.47 -0.15 -15.10
C VAL A 146 -15.83 -0.86 -16.40
N SER A 147 -15.05 -0.68 -17.47
CA SER A 147 -15.34 -1.29 -18.77
C SER A 147 -15.19 -2.81 -18.80
N SER A 148 -14.33 -3.38 -17.94
CA SER A 148 -14.09 -4.82 -17.87
C SER A 148 -14.88 -5.54 -16.78
N LEU A 149 -15.58 -4.80 -15.91
CA LEU A 149 -16.35 -5.35 -14.80
C LEU A 149 -17.48 -6.25 -15.31
N GLN A 150 -17.47 -7.52 -14.90
CA GLN A 150 -18.48 -8.49 -15.32
C GLN A 150 -18.75 -9.54 -14.24
N LEU A 151 -19.97 -10.06 -14.20
CA LEU A 151 -20.35 -11.14 -13.31
C LEU A 151 -19.87 -12.49 -13.89
N VAL A 152 -18.98 -13.17 -13.17
CA VAL A 152 -18.38 -14.44 -13.57
C VAL A 152 -18.77 -15.53 -12.58
N ARG A 153 -19.01 -16.74 -13.09
CA ARG A 153 -19.16 -17.94 -12.28
C ARG A 153 -17.78 -18.52 -11.99
N ASP A 154 -17.31 -18.37 -10.75
CA ASP A 154 -16.11 -19.02 -10.24
C ASP A 154 -16.48 -20.38 -9.65
N ASN A 155 -15.62 -21.38 -9.82
CA ASN A 155 -15.83 -22.70 -9.22
C ASN A 155 -14.67 -22.99 -8.27
N ILE A 156 -14.98 -23.09 -6.98
CA ILE A 156 -14.01 -23.30 -5.92
C ILE A 156 -14.13 -24.74 -5.43
N ASP A 157 -13.01 -25.44 -5.36
CA ASP A 157 -12.95 -26.76 -4.76
C ASP A 157 -12.76 -26.61 -3.24
N THR A 158 -13.65 -27.22 -2.46
CA THR A 158 -13.69 -27.14 -0.99
C THR A 158 -13.72 -28.53 -0.40
N ILE A 159 -13.10 -28.72 0.76
CA ILE A 159 -13.07 -30.01 1.45
C ILE A 159 -14.20 -30.01 2.49
N GLY A 160 -15.16 -30.92 2.34
CA GLY A 160 -16.22 -31.12 3.30
C GLY A 160 -15.72 -31.70 4.62
N SER A 161 -16.53 -31.65 5.66
CA SER A 161 -16.21 -32.20 6.99
C SER A 161 -15.92 -33.71 6.99
N ASN A 162 -16.38 -34.42 5.96
CA ASN A 162 -16.14 -35.84 5.70
C ASN A 162 -14.88 -36.12 4.85
N GLY A 163 -14.09 -35.10 4.51
CA GLY A 163 -12.89 -35.21 3.68
C GLY A 163 -13.15 -35.31 2.17
N GLN A 164 -14.41 -35.25 1.72
CA GLN A 164 -14.72 -35.23 0.29
C GLN A 164 -14.51 -33.83 -0.31
N VAL A 165 -13.97 -33.78 -1.53
CA VAL A 165 -13.81 -32.53 -2.29
C VAL A 165 -15.12 -32.22 -3.02
N TYR A 166 -15.74 -31.09 -2.67
CA TYR A 166 -16.92 -30.56 -3.32
C TYR A 166 -16.57 -29.31 -4.12
N ARG A 167 -17.08 -29.23 -5.35
CA ARG A 167 -16.94 -28.05 -6.22
C ARG A 167 -18.15 -27.14 -6.05
N ILE A 168 -17.93 -25.97 -5.46
CA ILE A 168 -18.97 -24.97 -5.21
C ILE A 168 -18.87 -23.89 -6.28
N ALA A 169 -19.98 -23.60 -6.95
CA ALA A 169 -20.07 -22.46 -7.84
C ALA A 169 -20.40 -21.19 -7.05
N LYS A 170 -19.53 -20.18 -7.13
CA LYS A 170 -19.71 -18.85 -6.56
C LYS A 170 -19.79 -17.82 -7.68
N TRP A 171 -20.76 -16.93 -7.62
CA TRP A 171 -20.81 -15.77 -8.52
C TRP A 171 -19.98 -14.63 -7.93
N VAL A 172 -19.06 -14.08 -8.73
CA VAL A 172 -18.19 -12.97 -8.36
C VAL A 172 -18.14 -11.95 -9.49
N TYR A 173 -18.13 -10.67 -9.14
CA TYR A 173 -17.79 -9.64 -10.10
C TYR A 173 -16.27 -9.60 -10.27
N ARG A 174 -15.81 -9.57 -11.51
CA ARG A 174 -14.38 -9.48 -11.84
C ARG A 174 -14.14 -8.26 -12.71
N ALA A 175 -13.23 -7.40 -12.26
CA ALA A 175 -12.66 -6.31 -13.05
C ALA A 175 -11.17 -6.57 -13.27
N ARG A 176 -10.65 -6.08 -14.39
CA ARG A 176 -9.23 -6.20 -14.73
C ARG A 176 -8.67 -4.85 -15.18
N MET A 177 -7.40 -4.65 -14.87
CA MET A 177 -6.60 -3.56 -15.43
C MET A 177 -5.23 -4.09 -15.80
N THR A 178 -4.57 -3.42 -16.74
CA THR A 178 -3.20 -3.72 -17.15
C THR A 178 -2.30 -2.56 -16.76
N ILE A 179 -1.18 -2.89 -16.12
CA ILE A 179 -0.10 -1.96 -15.82
C ILE A 179 1.05 -2.32 -16.77
N ASP A 180 1.52 -1.33 -17.53
CA ASP A 180 2.59 -1.49 -18.51
C ASP A 180 3.57 -0.31 -18.36
N VAL A 181 4.47 -0.41 -17.39
CA VAL A 181 5.49 0.60 -17.09
C VAL A 181 6.81 0.20 -17.76
N PRO A 182 7.42 1.05 -18.61
CA PRO A 182 8.67 0.71 -19.28
C PRO A 182 9.79 0.36 -18.29
N GLN A 183 10.49 -0.75 -18.53
CA GLN A 183 11.63 -1.19 -17.70
C GLN A 183 12.89 -0.33 -17.92
N GLU A 184 13.01 0.33 -19.08
CA GLU A 184 14.17 1.12 -19.49
C GLU A 184 14.18 2.56 -18.97
N SER A 185 13.30 2.91 -18.03
CA SER A 185 13.40 4.18 -17.33
C SER A 185 14.64 4.17 -16.42
N THR A 186 15.78 4.55 -16.99
CA THR A 186 17.08 4.73 -16.31
C THR A 186 17.09 5.86 -15.27
N ALA A 187 15.93 6.35 -14.83
CA ALA A 187 15.88 7.21 -13.66
C ALA A 187 16.06 6.32 -12.43
N SER A 188 17.21 6.48 -11.77
CA SER A 188 17.42 5.99 -10.42
C SER A 188 16.32 6.53 -9.51
N GLY A 189 15.31 5.69 -9.24
CA GLY A 189 14.14 6.06 -8.44
C GLY A 189 12.91 6.27 -9.32
N PHE A 190 11.92 5.39 -9.15
CA PHE A 190 10.50 5.59 -9.48
C PHE A 190 10.22 6.58 -10.62
N ALA A 191 10.55 6.19 -11.86
CA ALA A 191 10.20 6.99 -13.03
C ALA A 191 8.70 6.87 -13.33
N GLU A 192 8.12 8.03 -13.62
CA GLU A 192 6.77 8.32 -14.10
C GLU A 192 6.17 7.21 -14.98
N SER A 193 5.49 6.27 -14.33
CA SER A 193 4.35 5.58 -14.91
C SER A 193 3.27 6.63 -15.17
N PRO A 194 2.34 6.44 -16.12
CA PRO A 194 1.17 7.32 -16.27
C PRO A 194 0.39 7.54 -14.96
N TYR A 195 0.69 6.79 -13.89
CA TYR A 195 0.13 6.92 -12.55
C TYR A 195 1.11 6.56 -11.41
N ASP A 196 2.42 6.73 -11.59
CA ASP A 196 3.49 6.49 -10.58
C ASP A 196 3.65 5.04 -10.06
N ALA A 197 2.96 4.04 -10.64
CA ALA A 197 3.12 2.64 -10.23
C ALA A 197 4.52 2.06 -10.53
N HIS A 198 5.04 1.22 -9.64
CA HIS A 198 6.34 0.56 -9.81
C HIS A 198 6.29 -0.56 -10.86
N PHE A 199 7.36 -0.73 -11.65
CA PHE A 199 7.42 -1.69 -12.77
C PHE A 199 7.18 -3.16 -12.37
N SER A 200 7.38 -3.52 -11.09
CA SER A 200 7.05 -4.85 -10.58
C SER A 200 5.55 -5.18 -10.62
N TRP A 201 4.70 -4.16 -10.77
CA TRP A 201 3.27 -4.33 -10.96
C TRP A 201 2.88 -4.60 -12.41
N ASN A 202 3.85 -4.60 -13.34
CA ASN A 202 3.60 -4.86 -14.75
C ASN A 202 2.89 -6.19 -14.94
N GLY A 203 1.84 -6.15 -15.77
CA GLY A 203 0.96 -7.28 -16.01
C GLY A 203 -0.49 -6.92 -15.72
N THR A 204 -1.28 -7.94 -15.39
CA THR A 204 -2.72 -7.79 -15.15
C THR A 204 -3.01 -7.76 -13.66
N VAL A 205 -3.74 -6.75 -13.21
CA VAL A 205 -4.32 -6.74 -11.86
C VAL A 205 -5.81 -7.03 -11.98
N VAL A 206 -6.26 -8.01 -11.20
CA VAL A 206 -7.64 -8.49 -11.20
C VAL A 206 -8.26 -8.23 -9.83
N PHE A 207 -9.44 -7.63 -9.83
CA PHE A 207 -10.24 -7.43 -8.62
C PHE A 207 -11.43 -8.37 -8.63
N GLU A 208 -11.60 -9.11 -7.54
CA GLU A 208 -12.74 -9.98 -7.29
C GLU A 208 -13.61 -9.41 -6.19
N VAL A 209 -14.85 -9.15 -6.54
CA VAL A 209 -15.88 -8.59 -5.66
C VAL A 209 -16.99 -9.62 -5.53
N GLU A 210 -17.60 -9.70 -4.35
CA GLU A 210 -18.71 -10.63 -4.12
C GLU A 210 -19.89 -10.33 -5.04
N GLY A 211 -20.63 -11.37 -5.47
CA GLY A 211 -21.60 -11.30 -6.56
C GLY A 211 -22.90 -10.53 -6.31
N THR A 212 -23.01 -9.72 -5.25
CA THR A 212 -24.20 -8.91 -4.99
C THR A 212 -24.08 -7.51 -5.59
N SER A 213 -25.21 -6.86 -5.86
CA SER A 213 -25.26 -5.49 -6.38
C SER A 213 -24.65 -4.46 -5.41
N GLU A 214 -24.76 -4.69 -4.10
CA GLU A 214 -24.21 -3.81 -3.06
C GLU A 214 -22.67 -3.82 -3.07
N HIS A 215 -22.06 -4.99 -3.19
CA HIS A 215 -20.61 -5.10 -3.21
C HIS A 215 -20.00 -4.51 -4.49
N VAL A 216 -20.64 -4.70 -5.64
CA VAL A 216 -20.18 -4.06 -6.88
C VAL A 216 -20.41 -2.55 -6.86
N TYR A 217 -21.46 -2.06 -6.20
CA TYR A 217 -21.66 -0.63 -6.00
C TYR A 217 -20.54 -0.02 -5.13
N ASP A 218 -20.15 -0.66 -4.01
CA ASP A 218 -18.99 -0.24 -3.19
C ASP A 218 -17.70 -0.19 -4.04
N PHE A 219 -17.47 -1.19 -4.90
CA PHE A 219 -16.34 -1.18 -5.83
C PHE A 219 -16.36 0.02 -6.79
N LEU A 220 -17.54 0.36 -7.32
CA LEU A 220 -17.71 1.49 -8.24
C LEU A 220 -17.56 2.85 -7.54
N GLN A 221 -17.91 2.94 -6.26
CA GLN A 221 -17.63 4.12 -5.44
C GLN A 221 -16.12 4.36 -5.30
N ARG A 222 -15.33 3.30 -5.16
CA ARG A 222 -13.85 3.38 -5.15
C ARG A 222 -13.26 3.79 -6.51
N CYS A 223 -14.03 3.70 -7.60
CA CYS A 223 -13.67 4.17 -8.94
C CYS A 223 -14.12 5.63 -9.21
N THR A 224 -14.75 6.28 -8.24
CA THR A 224 -15.26 7.64 -8.34
C THR A 224 -14.45 8.57 -7.43
N SER A 225 -13.99 9.70 -7.97
CA SER A 225 -13.22 10.67 -7.19
C SER A 225 -14.15 11.45 -6.24
N PRO A 226 -13.69 11.88 -5.05
CA PRO A 226 -14.49 12.70 -4.13
C PRO A 226 -15.02 14.01 -4.73
N ASN A 227 -14.38 14.50 -5.80
CA ASN A 227 -14.74 15.75 -6.48
C ASN A 227 -15.76 15.57 -7.62
N GLU A 228 -16.19 14.33 -7.89
CA GLU A 228 -17.13 14.03 -8.97
C GLU A 228 -18.58 13.94 -8.47
N SER A 229 -19.52 13.94 -9.42
CA SER A 229 -20.93 13.78 -9.09
C SER A 229 -21.17 12.42 -8.37
N PRO A 230 -21.91 12.40 -7.25
CA PRO A 230 -22.27 11.16 -6.58
C PRO A 230 -23.11 10.22 -7.47
N ASP A 231 -23.80 10.76 -8.47
CA ASP A 231 -24.62 9.98 -9.42
C ASP A 231 -23.79 9.15 -10.41
N LEU A 232 -22.48 9.41 -10.50
CA LEU A 232 -21.59 8.71 -11.43
C LEU A 232 -21.48 7.22 -11.09
N SER A 233 -21.37 6.89 -9.80
CA SER A 233 -21.34 5.49 -9.34
C SER A 233 -22.63 4.74 -9.68
N HIS A 234 -23.79 5.41 -9.59
CA HIS A 234 -25.08 4.85 -10.00
C HIS A 234 -25.14 4.62 -11.51
N THR A 235 -24.66 5.57 -12.31
CA THR A 235 -24.56 5.43 -13.76
C THR A 235 -23.68 4.25 -14.17
N PHE A 236 -22.54 4.06 -13.49
CA PHE A 236 -21.70 2.89 -13.70
C PHE A 236 -22.40 1.59 -13.34
N LEU A 237 -23.11 1.57 -12.21
CA LEU A 237 -23.84 0.39 -11.76
C LEU A 237 -24.91 -0.02 -12.78
N ASP A 238 -25.74 0.93 -13.22
CA ASP A 238 -26.77 0.68 -14.22
C ASP A 238 -26.17 0.14 -15.53
N SER A 239 -25.03 0.67 -15.95
CA SER A 239 -24.33 0.19 -17.14
C SER A 239 -23.79 -1.24 -16.97
N VAL A 240 -23.27 -1.59 -15.80
CA VAL A 240 -22.79 -2.94 -15.48
C VAL A 240 -23.94 -3.94 -15.43
N LEU A 241 -25.05 -3.59 -14.78
CA LEU A 241 -26.24 -4.44 -14.69
C LEU A 241 -26.87 -4.69 -16.08
N ASN A 242 -26.86 -3.67 -16.95
CA ASN A 242 -27.32 -3.76 -18.33
C ASN A 242 -26.26 -4.33 -19.30
N ARG A 243 -25.04 -4.63 -18.83
CA ARG A 243 -23.90 -5.14 -19.62
C ARG A 243 -23.46 -4.23 -20.76
N THR A 244 -23.67 -2.92 -20.62
CA THR A 244 -23.27 -1.90 -21.59
C THR A 244 -21.96 -1.19 -21.21
N ASN A 245 -21.38 -1.55 -20.07
CA ASN A 245 -20.21 -0.91 -19.46
C ASN A 245 -18.95 -0.91 -20.33
N HIS A 246 -18.80 -1.85 -21.26
CA HIS A 246 -17.69 -1.85 -22.22
C HIS A 246 -17.64 -0.60 -23.11
N SER A 247 -18.77 0.11 -23.27
CA SER A 247 -18.90 1.31 -24.10
C SER A 247 -18.95 2.61 -23.31
N ILE A 248 -18.91 2.54 -21.97
CA ILE A 248 -19.02 3.73 -21.13
C ILE A 248 -17.74 4.57 -21.21
N GLN A 249 -17.92 5.87 -21.42
CA GLN A 249 -16.83 6.84 -21.31
C GLN A 249 -16.76 7.30 -19.86
N VAL A 250 -15.71 6.89 -19.15
CA VAL A 250 -15.44 7.38 -17.81
C VAL A 250 -14.77 8.75 -17.94
N PRO A 251 -15.22 9.77 -17.19
CA PRO A 251 -14.57 11.08 -17.19
C PRO A 251 -13.06 10.97 -16.93
N THR A 252 -12.26 11.92 -17.41
CA THR A 252 -10.85 12.02 -17.03
C THR A 252 -10.74 12.57 -15.60
N LEU A 253 -9.77 12.09 -14.83
CA LEU A 253 -9.52 12.64 -13.50
C LEU A 253 -9.09 14.11 -13.65
N PRO A 254 -9.56 15.02 -12.77
CA PRO A 254 -9.06 16.38 -12.75
C PRO A 254 -7.56 16.37 -12.39
N GLU A 255 -6.76 17.19 -13.06
CA GLU A 255 -5.34 17.34 -12.74
C GLU A 255 -5.17 17.79 -11.27
N PRO A 256 -4.20 17.23 -10.53
CA PRO A 256 -3.98 17.58 -9.14
C PRO A 256 -3.54 19.04 -9.05
N GLN A 257 -4.40 19.91 -8.51
CA GLN A 257 -4.21 21.37 -8.53
C GLN A 257 -3.00 21.87 -7.72
N ASN A 258 -2.24 20.99 -7.04
CA ASN A 258 -1.06 21.34 -6.24
C ASN A 258 -0.02 20.21 -6.14
N GLY A 259 0.06 19.28 -7.10
CA GLY A 259 1.08 18.22 -7.15
C GLY A 259 1.08 17.20 -5.98
N LEU A 260 0.20 17.33 -4.99
CA LEU A 260 0.22 16.55 -3.75
C LEU A 260 -1.16 16.06 -3.27
N ALA A 261 -2.21 16.19 -4.09
CA ALA A 261 -3.50 15.62 -3.73
C ALA A 261 -3.41 14.09 -3.82
N MET A 262 -3.04 13.44 -2.72
CA MET A 262 -3.12 12.00 -2.58
C MET A 262 -4.55 11.56 -2.88
N LEU A 263 -4.68 10.82 -3.96
CA LEU A 263 -5.92 10.15 -4.29
C LEU A 263 -6.29 9.17 -3.16
N PRO A 264 -7.59 8.99 -2.89
CA PRO A 264 -8.03 8.11 -1.81
C PRO A 264 -7.56 6.68 -2.06
N THR A 265 -6.82 6.13 -1.10
CA THR A 265 -6.47 4.71 -1.10
C THR A 265 -7.52 3.92 -0.35
N TYR A 266 -7.83 2.72 -0.84
CA TYR A 266 -8.79 1.81 -0.20
C TYR A 266 -8.11 0.51 0.23
N PRO A 267 -8.61 -0.17 1.28
CA PRO A 267 -8.04 -1.43 1.73
C PRO A 267 -8.45 -2.60 0.82
N TRP A 268 -7.45 -3.38 0.41
CA TRP A 268 -7.58 -4.58 -0.43
C TRP A 268 -6.76 -5.73 0.14
N ARG A 269 -7.27 -6.95 0.03
CA ARG A 269 -6.52 -8.17 0.35
C ARG A 269 -5.88 -8.71 -0.93
N LEU A 270 -4.57 -8.90 -0.92
CA LEU A 270 -3.88 -9.62 -1.99
C LEU A 270 -4.08 -11.13 -1.78
N LEU A 271 -4.70 -11.79 -2.74
CA LEU A 271 -4.90 -13.24 -2.73
C LEU A 271 -3.62 -13.92 -3.24
N ARG A 272 -2.57 -13.99 -2.40
CA ARG A 272 -1.25 -14.53 -2.79
C ARG A 272 -1.34 -15.94 -3.40
N HIS A 273 -2.16 -16.80 -2.80
CA HIS A 273 -2.34 -18.19 -3.24
C HIS A 273 -3.02 -18.35 -4.62
N ARG A 274 -3.71 -17.31 -5.11
CA ARG A 274 -4.35 -17.26 -6.44
C ARG A 274 -3.62 -16.34 -7.42
N SER A 275 -2.63 -15.59 -6.95
CA SER A 275 -1.82 -14.70 -7.76
C SER A 275 -0.63 -15.46 -8.34
N HIS A 276 -0.14 -15.04 -9.50
CA HIS A 276 1.05 -15.57 -10.14
C HIS A 276 1.88 -14.43 -10.75
N PRO A 277 3.15 -14.65 -11.12
CA PRO A 277 3.93 -13.62 -11.80
C PRO A 277 3.17 -13.05 -13.01
N GLY A 278 3.08 -11.71 -13.08
CA GLY A 278 2.34 -10.99 -14.13
C GLY A 278 0.80 -10.98 -13.97
N SER A 279 0.23 -11.62 -12.94
CA SER A 279 -1.20 -11.51 -12.62
C SER A 279 -1.47 -11.51 -11.13
N TYR A 280 -1.92 -10.37 -10.62
CA TYR A 280 -2.17 -10.17 -9.19
C TYR A 280 -3.66 -10.07 -8.91
N LEU A 281 -4.14 -10.85 -7.94
CA LEU A 281 -5.55 -10.95 -7.61
C LEU A 281 -5.85 -10.29 -6.26
N PHE A 282 -6.82 -9.38 -6.25
CA PHE A 282 -7.25 -8.64 -5.06
C PHE A 282 -8.71 -8.86 -4.75
N SER A 283 -9.06 -8.80 -3.48
CA SER A 283 -10.45 -8.67 -3.03
C SER A 283 -10.61 -7.47 -2.10
N PRO A 284 -11.76 -6.78 -2.11
CA PRO A 284 -12.00 -5.67 -1.20
C PRO A 284 -12.02 -6.17 0.24
N VAL A 285 -11.49 -5.36 1.16
CA VAL A 285 -11.78 -5.53 2.58
C VAL A 285 -13.17 -4.94 2.84
N GLN A 286 -14.07 -5.76 3.38
CA GLN A 286 -15.37 -5.30 3.87
C GLN A 286 -15.15 -4.39 5.08
N SER A 287 -15.78 -3.22 5.04
CA SER A 287 -15.71 -2.17 6.08
C SER A 287 -16.45 -2.56 7.35
#